data_AF-A0A251SEA6-F1
#
_entry.id   AF-A0A251SEA6-F1
#
_cell.length_a   1.000
_cell.length_b   1.000
_cell.length_c   1.000
_cell.angle_alpha   90.00
_cell.angle_beta   90.00
_cell.angle_gamma   90.00
#
_symmetry.space_group_name_H-M   'P 1'
#
loop_
_entity.id
_entity.type
_entity.pdbx_description
1 polymer ?
#
loop_
_entity_poly.entity_id
_entity_poly.type
_entity_poly.pdbx_seq_one_letter_code
_entity_poly.pdbx_strand_id
1 'polypeptide(L)'
;MIKSYQQHNNFTYNWIVRTRVDGYWSNPLRPDLFIPGHYVVPSGSSYNGLNDRFGVGDFNTSVAALSRLSMLPELDSAGFHELNSESAFQAQLKLRNVSYLTKRIPFCIVSDRMYEFPPKRFGVPVADIASKGPLSGVKCRPCTSVFSTRWAEAVVNGLDRQWSWTESANGTLRLCDGHGEWEHGWETLFDKVAGKKLAAVRKRVSGLSFEQCVEDFEEMRRRSSVWDAPHTAELCQPVR
;
A
#
# COMPACT_ATOMS: atom_id res chain seq x y z
N MET A 1 18.36 -6.19 -8.27
CA MET A 1 18.44 -5.65 -6.90
C MET A 1 18.53 -6.74 -5.83
N ILE A 2 17.47 -7.51 -5.54
CA ILE A 2 17.46 -8.47 -4.41
C ILE A 2 18.55 -9.55 -4.54
N LYS A 3 18.61 -10.23 -5.70
CA LYS A 3 19.65 -11.24 -5.99
C LYS A 3 21.06 -10.66 -5.85
N SER A 4 21.28 -9.49 -6.44
CA SER A 4 22.56 -8.80 -6.38
C SER A 4 22.95 -8.51 -4.93
N TYR A 5 22.04 -7.97 -4.11
CA TYR A 5 22.31 -7.66 -2.71
C TYR A 5 22.64 -8.91 -1.88
N GLN A 6 21.90 -10.00 -2.06
CA GLN A 6 22.20 -11.30 -1.43
C GLN A 6 23.59 -11.81 -1.77
N GLN A 7 23.97 -11.75 -3.05
CA GLN A 7 25.28 -12.19 -3.52
C GLN A 7 26.42 -11.35 -2.95
N HIS A 8 26.27 -10.02 -2.93
CA HIS A 8 27.29 -9.11 -2.42
C HIS A 8 27.51 -9.26 -0.90
N ASN A 9 26.47 -9.63 -0.16
CA ASN A 9 26.51 -9.70 1.31
C ASN A 9 26.52 -11.16 1.84
N ASN A 10 26.63 -12.15 0.96
CA ASN A 10 26.71 -13.57 1.28
C ASN A 10 25.59 -14.07 2.24
N PHE A 11 24.34 -13.71 1.95
CA PHE A 11 23.19 -14.24 2.70
C PHE A 11 21.98 -14.47 1.77
N THR A 12 20.94 -15.13 2.29
CA THR A 12 19.68 -15.31 1.55
C THR A 12 18.48 -14.81 2.34
N TYR A 13 17.51 -14.22 1.63
CA TYR A 13 16.23 -13.88 2.23
C TYR A 13 15.32 -15.10 2.20
N ASN A 14 14.83 -15.52 3.37
CA ASN A 14 13.73 -16.48 3.44
C ASN A 14 12.44 -15.88 2.88
N TRP A 15 12.23 -14.58 3.12
CA TRP A 15 11.02 -13.85 2.80
C TRP A 15 11.34 -12.44 2.32
N ILE A 16 10.58 -11.98 1.33
CA ILE A 16 10.63 -10.62 0.82
C ILE A 16 9.25 -10.01 1.01
N VAL A 17 9.20 -8.88 1.71
CA VAL A 17 7.99 -8.09 1.91
C VAL A 17 8.10 -6.84 1.06
N ARG A 18 7.14 -6.65 0.15
CA ARG A 18 7.01 -5.45 -0.67
C ARG A 18 5.85 -4.63 -0.16
N THR A 19 6.10 -3.36 0.15
CA THR A 19 5.07 -2.37 0.45
C THR A 19 5.39 -1.06 -0.27
N ARG A 20 4.40 -0.19 -0.37
CA ARG A 20 4.61 1.21 -0.76
C ARG A 20 4.84 2.08 0.46
N VAL A 21 5.44 3.25 0.24
CA VAL A 21 5.70 4.27 1.27
C VAL A 21 4.42 4.94 1.81
N ASP A 22 3.34 4.91 1.02
CA ASP A 22 2.01 5.40 1.39
C ASP A 22 1.19 4.34 2.18
N GLY A 23 1.81 3.24 2.60
CA GLY A 23 1.17 2.20 3.41
C GLY A 23 1.21 2.51 4.91
N TYR A 24 0.03 2.60 5.55
CA TYR A 24 -0.10 2.62 7.00
C TYR A 24 -0.44 1.23 7.53
N TRP A 25 0.29 0.78 8.55
CA TRP A 25 0.17 -0.56 9.11
C TRP A 25 -0.47 -0.47 10.48
N SER A 26 -1.67 -1.05 10.65
CA SER A 26 -2.41 -0.96 11.91
C SER A 26 -1.98 -2.01 12.92
N ASN A 27 -1.32 -3.09 12.49
CA ASN A 27 -0.78 -4.15 13.35
C ASN A 27 0.46 -4.81 12.71
N PRO A 28 1.27 -5.54 13.50
CA PRO A 28 2.33 -6.38 12.96
C PRO A 28 1.81 -7.43 11.97
N LEU A 29 2.65 -7.82 11.02
CA LEU A 29 2.36 -8.95 10.14
C LEU A 29 2.32 -10.24 10.93
N ARG A 30 1.33 -11.07 10.61
CA ARG A 30 1.17 -12.36 11.25
C ARG A 30 2.03 -13.41 10.53
N PRO A 31 2.57 -14.41 11.25
CA PRO A 31 3.37 -15.48 10.65
C PRO A 31 2.65 -16.26 9.54
N ASP A 32 1.32 -16.32 9.55
CA ASP A 32 0.53 -17.05 8.54
C ASP A 32 0.49 -16.38 7.15
N LEU A 33 1.17 -15.23 6.99
CA LEU A 33 1.39 -14.58 5.69
C LEU A 33 2.65 -15.09 4.97
N PHE A 34 3.52 -15.85 5.64
CA PHE A 34 4.80 -16.32 5.11
C PHE A 34 4.67 -17.79 4.66
N ILE A 35 4.13 -18.00 3.46
CA ILE A 35 3.75 -19.32 2.93
C ILE A 35 4.69 -19.72 1.78
N PRO A 36 5.43 -20.85 1.89
CA PRO A 36 6.37 -21.25 0.85
C PRO A 36 5.68 -21.51 -0.50
N GLY A 37 6.32 -21.12 -1.60
CA GLY A 37 5.81 -21.32 -2.96
C GLY A 37 4.60 -20.46 -3.33
N HIS A 38 4.16 -19.57 -2.45
CA HIS A 38 3.00 -18.71 -2.69
C HIS A 38 3.37 -17.23 -2.58
N TYR A 39 2.82 -16.41 -3.48
CA TYR A 39 2.82 -14.96 -3.34
C TYR A 39 1.54 -14.51 -2.64
N VAL A 40 1.66 -13.94 -1.44
CA VAL A 40 0.53 -13.48 -0.64
C VAL A 40 0.24 -12.02 -0.93
N VAL A 41 -1.01 -11.72 -1.27
CA VAL A 41 -1.50 -10.37 -1.58
C VAL A 41 -2.71 -10.02 -0.69
N PRO A 42 -3.07 -8.73 -0.57
CA PRO A 42 -4.26 -8.32 0.14
C PRO A 42 -5.54 -8.85 -0.52
N SER A 43 -6.52 -9.18 0.32
CA SER A 43 -7.86 -9.61 -0.10
C SER A 43 -8.81 -8.46 -0.43
N GLY A 44 -8.49 -7.23 -0.02
CA GLY A 44 -9.32 -6.05 -0.23
C GLY A 44 -8.76 -5.12 -1.30
N SER A 45 -9.60 -4.17 -1.71
CA SER A 45 -9.31 -3.07 -2.62
C SER A 45 -8.67 -3.48 -3.95
N SER A 46 -9.26 -4.46 -4.65
CA SER A 46 -8.84 -4.82 -6.00
C SER A 46 -9.64 -4.12 -7.10
N TYR A 47 -9.10 -4.03 -8.32
CA TYR A 47 -9.73 -3.46 -9.52
C TYR A 47 -9.70 -4.49 -10.66
N ASN A 48 -10.49 -5.54 -10.53
CA ASN A 48 -10.55 -6.68 -11.44
C ASN A 48 -9.16 -7.33 -11.67
N GLY A 49 -8.44 -7.57 -10.58
CA GLY A 49 -7.07 -8.08 -10.57
C GLY A 49 -6.61 -8.46 -9.16
N LEU A 50 -5.30 -8.45 -8.93
CA LEU A 50 -4.72 -8.62 -7.59
C LEU A 50 -4.23 -7.29 -7.04
N ASN A 51 -4.58 -6.99 -5.79
CA ASN A 51 -4.09 -5.81 -5.10
C ASN A 51 -2.55 -5.86 -5.06
N ASP A 52 -1.95 -4.97 -5.83
CA ASP A 52 -0.51 -4.95 -6.08
C ASP A 52 0.24 -4.05 -5.09
N ARG A 53 -0.42 -3.56 -4.04
CA ARG A 53 0.10 -2.54 -3.11
C ARG A 53 0.94 -3.12 -1.99
N PHE A 54 0.71 -4.38 -1.66
CA PHE A 54 1.47 -5.14 -0.69
C PHE A 54 1.69 -6.56 -1.24
N GLY A 55 2.83 -7.16 -0.90
CA GLY A 55 3.09 -8.55 -1.25
C GLY A 55 4.12 -9.20 -0.34
N VAL A 56 3.94 -10.49 -0.06
CA VAL A 56 4.91 -11.32 0.66
C VAL A 56 5.14 -12.58 -0.15
N GLY A 57 6.41 -12.93 -0.35
CA GLY A 57 6.77 -14.17 -1.00
C GLY A 57 8.15 -14.65 -0.59
N ASP A 58 8.46 -15.89 -0.91
CA ASP A 58 9.85 -16.35 -0.95
C ASP A 58 10.62 -15.70 -2.10
N PHE A 59 11.90 -16.05 -2.25
CA PHE A 59 12.74 -15.48 -3.30
C PHE A 59 12.17 -15.70 -4.72
N ASN A 60 11.73 -16.91 -5.05
CA ASN A 60 11.30 -17.25 -6.40
C ASN A 60 9.99 -16.54 -6.77
N THR A 61 9.00 -16.61 -5.89
CA THR A 61 7.70 -15.95 -6.08
C THR A 61 7.86 -14.43 -6.13
N SER A 62 8.75 -13.86 -5.31
CA SER A 62 9.01 -12.41 -5.29
C SER A 62 9.78 -11.91 -6.49
N VAL A 63 10.76 -12.66 -7.00
CA VAL A 63 11.43 -12.31 -8.26
C VAL A 63 10.41 -12.21 -9.38
N ALA A 64 9.57 -13.23 -9.52
CA ALA A 64 8.51 -13.23 -10.51
C ALA A 64 7.52 -12.07 -10.31
N ALA A 65 7.09 -11.77 -9.08
CA ALA A 65 6.15 -10.69 -8.78
C ALA A 65 6.73 -9.27 -9.02
N LEU A 66 8.05 -9.11 -8.90
CA LEU A 66 8.73 -7.81 -9.05
C LEU A 66 9.25 -7.56 -10.48
N SER A 67 9.09 -8.51 -11.40
CA SER A 67 9.53 -8.42 -12.80
C SER A 67 8.62 -7.61 -13.73
N ARG A 68 7.84 -6.67 -13.19
CA ARG A 68 6.69 -6.08 -13.88
C ARG A 68 7.02 -5.37 -15.21
N LEU A 69 8.04 -4.51 -15.21
CA LEU A 69 8.44 -3.83 -16.45
C LEU A 69 9.16 -4.78 -17.41
N SER A 70 10.00 -5.69 -16.90
CA SER A 70 10.72 -6.67 -17.72
C SER A 70 9.81 -7.70 -18.38
N MET A 71 8.57 -7.88 -17.87
CA MET A 71 7.61 -8.84 -18.39
C MET A 71 6.66 -8.27 -19.45
N LEU A 72 6.73 -6.96 -19.74
CA LEU A 72 5.86 -6.35 -20.74
C LEU A 72 5.90 -7.07 -22.11
N PRO A 73 7.07 -7.44 -22.67
CA PRO A 73 7.11 -8.15 -23.96
C PRO A 73 6.46 -9.54 -23.92
N GLU A 74 6.62 -10.26 -22.81
CA GLU A 74 6.04 -11.60 -22.64
C GLU A 74 4.52 -11.55 -22.44
N LEU A 75 4.04 -10.53 -21.71
CA LEU A 75 2.61 -10.26 -21.55
C LEU A 75 1.97 -9.92 -22.89
N ASP A 76 2.61 -9.03 -23.66
CA ASP A 76 2.15 -8.64 -25.00
C ASP A 76 2.10 -9.84 -25.95
N SER A 77 3.18 -10.64 -26.00
CA SER A 77 3.25 -11.85 -26.81
C SER A 77 2.20 -12.90 -26.44
N ALA A 78 1.75 -12.91 -25.18
CA ALA A 78 0.69 -13.77 -24.68
C ALA A 78 -0.73 -13.20 -24.86
N GLY A 79 -0.87 -12.05 -25.53
CA GLY A 79 -2.15 -11.41 -25.83
C GLY A 79 -2.75 -10.59 -24.69
N PHE A 80 -1.97 -10.28 -23.65
CA PHE A 80 -2.42 -9.46 -22.52
C PHE A 80 -2.25 -7.97 -22.83
N HIS A 81 -3.29 -7.36 -23.41
CA HIS A 81 -3.31 -5.94 -23.75
C HIS A 81 -4.28 -5.15 -22.86
N GLU A 82 -4.09 -3.82 -22.79
CA GLU A 82 -5.00 -2.87 -22.12
C GLU A 82 -5.32 -3.19 -20.65
N LEU A 83 -4.45 -3.94 -19.99
CA LEU A 83 -4.63 -4.31 -18.60
C LEU A 83 -4.32 -3.13 -17.68
N ASN A 84 -5.18 -2.91 -16.68
CA ASN A 84 -4.83 -2.02 -15.59
C ASN A 84 -3.71 -2.63 -14.72
N SER A 85 -3.25 -1.84 -13.75
CA SER A 85 -2.11 -2.18 -12.89
C SER A 85 -2.21 -3.56 -12.23
N GLU A 86 -3.39 -3.91 -11.74
CA GLU A 86 -3.65 -5.10 -10.94
C GLU A 86 -3.96 -6.33 -11.80
N SER A 87 -4.68 -6.13 -12.91
CA SER A 87 -4.91 -7.20 -13.88
C SER A 87 -3.60 -7.61 -14.56
N ALA A 88 -2.73 -6.64 -14.88
CA ALA A 88 -1.39 -6.90 -15.41
C ALA A 88 -0.53 -7.69 -14.40
N PHE A 89 -0.59 -7.30 -13.12
CA PHE A 89 0.10 -8.01 -12.06
C PHE A 89 -0.39 -9.46 -11.91
N GLN A 90 -1.70 -9.68 -11.97
CA GLN A 90 -2.27 -11.03 -11.96
C GLN A 90 -1.84 -11.86 -13.17
N ALA A 91 -1.88 -11.28 -14.38
CA ALA A 91 -1.48 -11.95 -15.62
C ALA A 91 0.00 -12.37 -15.56
N GLN A 92 0.86 -11.51 -15.02
CA GLN A 92 2.27 -11.78 -14.78
C GLN A 92 2.49 -13.01 -13.89
N LEU A 93 1.79 -13.10 -12.75
CA LEU A 93 1.91 -14.28 -11.87
C LEU A 93 1.44 -15.56 -12.58
N LYS A 94 0.35 -15.48 -13.36
CA LYS A 94 -0.15 -16.61 -14.16
C LYS A 94 0.87 -17.06 -15.20
N LEU A 95 1.44 -16.13 -15.97
CA LEU A 95 2.41 -16.43 -17.02
C LEU A 95 3.67 -17.10 -16.46
N ARG A 96 4.09 -16.72 -15.24
CA ARG A 96 5.23 -17.33 -14.53
C ARG A 96 4.86 -18.57 -13.71
N ASN A 97 3.63 -19.04 -13.79
CA ASN A 97 3.12 -20.17 -13.02
C ASN A 97 3.36 -20.01 -11.50
N VAL A 98 3.19 -18.78 -10.99
CA VAL A 98 3.31 -18.46 -9.57
C VAL A 98 1.95 -18.60 -8.91
N SER A 99 1.86 -19.49 -7.92
CA SER A 99 0.67 -19.60 -7.08
C SER A 99 0.56 -18.39 -6.15
N TYR A 100 -0.65 -17.87 -5.95
CA TYR A 100 -0.89 -16.73 -5.09
C TYR A 100 -2.07 -16.97 -4.15
N LEU A 101 -2.06 -16.27 -3.01
CA LEU A 101 -3.13 -16.32 -2.01
C LEU A 101 -3.55 -14.91 -1.62
N THR A 102 -4.84 -14.67 -1.50
CA THR A 102 -5.38 -13.45 -0.92
C THR A 102 -5.53 -13.64 0.59
N LYS A 103 -5.01 -12.69 1.38
CA LYS A 103 -5.10 -12.71 2.84
C LYS A 103 -5.60 -11.38 3.38
N ARG A 104 -6.08 -11.40 4.62
CA ARG A 104 -6.41 -10.18 5.36
C ARG A 104 -5.13 -9.65 5.98
N ILE A 105 -4.75 -8.43 5.64
CA ILE A 105 -3.44 -7.86 5.98
C ILE A 105 -3.68 -6.52 6.67
N PRO A 106 -3.10 -6.27 7.87
CA PRO A 106 -3.39 -5.10 8.70
C PRO A 106 -2.73 -3.82 8.16
N PHE A 107 -3.14 -3.39 6.98
CA PHE A 107 -2.62 -2.18 6.34
C PHE A 107 -3.67 -1.49 5.46
N CYS A 108 -3.47 -0.21 5.25
CA CYS A 108 -4.25 0.61 4.32
C CYS A 108 -3.33 1.59 3.57
N ILE A 109 -3.84 2.17 2.50
CA ILE A 109 -3.14 3.16 1.69
C ILE A 109 -3.61 4.55 2.07
N VAL A 110 -2.72 5.32 2.71
CA VAL A 110 -2.98 6.71 3.07
C VAL A 110 -3.04 7.53 1.78
N SER A 111 -4.11 8.32 1.61
CA SER A 111 -4.39 9.01 0.34
C SER A 111 -4.94 10.41 0.58
N ASP A 112 -4.32 11.39 -0.06
CA ASP A 112 -4.77 12.79 -0.21
C ASP A 112 -5.81 12.97 -1.34
N ARG A 113 -5.82 12.07 -2.33
CA ARG A 113 -6.80 12.07 -3.43
C ARG A 113 -8.24 12.14 -2.95
N MET A 114 -9.05 12.94 -3.64
CA MET A 114 -10.49 13.05 -3.44
C MET A 114 -11.24 11.88 -4.09
N TYR A 115 -12.31 11.42 -3.45
CA TYR A 115 -13.17 10.32 -3.90
C TYR A 115 -14.64 10.69 -3.69
N GLU A 116 -15.52 10.29 -4.61
CA GLU A 116 -16.97 10.48 -4.43
C GLU A 116 -17.43 9.87 -3.10
N PHE A 117 -18.26 10.61 -2.35
CA PHE A 117 -18.84 10.16 -1.09
C PHE A 117 -20.35 10.48 -1.05
N PRO A 118 -21.22 9.51 -0.71
CA PRO A 118 -20.91 8.08 -0.51
C PRO A 118 -20.47 7.42 -1.84
N PRO A 119 -19.57 6.42 -1.80
CA PRO A 119 -19.13 5.73 -3.00
C PRO A 119 -20.29 4.96 -3.65
N LYS A 120 -20.41 5.06 -4.96
CA LYS A 120 -21.34 4.25 -5.77
C LYS A 120 -20.77 2.85 -6.00
N ARG A 121 -21.48 2.00 -6.75
CA ARG A 121 -21.08 0.60 -7.05
C ARG A 121 -19.61 0.44 -7.46
N PHE A 122 -19.07 1.35 -8.28
CA PHE A 122 -17.66 1.37 -8.71
C PHE A 122 -16.89 2.55 -8.07
N GLY A 123 -17.27 2.94 -6.86
CA GLY A 123 -16.59 3.96 -6.07
C GLY A 123 -15.45 3.38 -5.25
N VAL A 124 -14.72 4.26 -4.56
CA VAL A 124 -13.59 3.90 -3.70
C VAL A 124 -13.93 4.28 -2.27
N PRO A 125 -14.13 3.33 -1.35
CA PRO A 125 -14.37 3.65 0.04
C PRO A 125 -13.08 4.16 0.68
N VAL A 126 -13.19 5.21 1.49
CA VAL A 126 -12.09 5.73 2.29
C VAL A 126 -12.34 5.37 3.75
N ALA A 127 -11.49 4.51 4.30
CA ALA A 127 -11.59 4.09 5.70
C ALA A 127 -10.93 5.10 6.64
N ASP A 128 -11.47 5.22 7.84
CA ASP A 128 -10.72 5.82 8.93
C ASP A 128 -9.56 4.90 9.33
N ILE A 129 -8.35 5.44 9.46
CA ILE A 129 -7.17 4.71 9.93
C ILE A 129 -7.36 4.08 11.32
N ALA A 130 -8.29 4.59 12.14
CA ALA A 130 -8.63 4.03 13.46
C ALA A 130 -9.55 2.80 13.38
N SER A 131 -10.00 2.40 12.19
CA SER A 131 -10.81 1.20 12.00
C SER A 131 -10.07 -0.05 12.47
N LYS A 132 -10.73 -0.92 13.25
CA LYS A 132 -10.09 -2.11 13.86
C LYS A 132 -9.82 -3.25 12.87
N GLY A 133 -10.46 -3.22 11.71
CA GLY A 133 -10.29 -4.25 10.68
C GLY A 133 -8.86 -4.25 10.10
N PRO A 134 -8.47 -5.33 9.42
CA PRO A 134 -7.17 -5.36 8.77
C PRO A 134 -7.06 -4.31 7.66
N LEU A 135 -8.17 -3.78 7.13
CA LEU A 135 -8.21 -2.78 6.04
C LEU A 135 -7.68 -3.29 4.69
N SER A 136 -6.79 -4.29 4.68
CA SER A 136 -6.39 -5.10 3.52
C SER A 136 -6.17 -4.27 2.24
N GLY A 137 -5.55 -3.10 2.38
CA GLY A 137 -5.14 -2.25 1.26
C GLY A 137 -6.16 -1.22 0.79
N VAL A 138 -7.30 -1.02 1.46
CA VAL A 138 -8.20 0.11 1.14
C VAL A 138 -7.52 1.45 1.28
N LYS A 139 -8.11 2.46 0.63
CA LYS A 139 -7.77 3.85 0.91
C LYS A 139 -8.17 4.21 2.33
N CYS A 140 -7.33 5.00 3.00
CA CYS A 140 -7.60 5.46 4.34
C CYS A 140 -7.11 6.88 4.60
N ARG A 141 -7.70 7.52 5.61
CA ARG A 141 -7.31 8.85 6.11
C ARG A 141 -7.46 8.93 7.63
N PRO A 142 -6.65 9.76 8.31
CA PRO A 142 -6.96 10.24 9.66
C PRO A 142 -8.19 11.15 9.60
N CYS A 143 -9.34 10.63 9.99
CA CYS A 143 -10.60 11.36 9.85
C CYS A 143 -11.60 11.01 10.96
N THR A 144 -12.63 11.84 11.07
CA THR A 144 -13.82 11.53 11.85
C THR A 144 -14.80 10.75 10.97
N SER A 145 -15.19 9.55 11.42
CA SER A 145 -16.15 8.72 10.67
C SER A 145 -17.50 9.44 10.55
N VAL A 146 -17.99 9.56 9.32
CA VAL A 146 -19.30 10.21 9.05
C VAL A 146 -20.45 9.24 9.25
N PHE A 147 -20.23 7.95 8.97
CA PHE A 147 -21.25 6.92 9.16
C PHE A 147 -21.13 6.23 10.52
N SER A 148 -22.29 5.87 11.07
CA SER A 148 -22.35 4.76 12.04
C SER A 148 -21.84 3.47 11.38
N THR A 149 -21.32 2.55 12.18
CA THR A 149 -20.76 1.28 11.69
C THR A 149 -21.69 0.51 10.75
N ARG A 150 -22.99 0.45 11.06
CA ARG A 150 -24.00 -0.24 10.23
C ARG A 150 -24.15 0.39 8.83
N TRP A 151 -24.10 1.71 8.73
CA TRP A 151 -24.19 2.40 7.44
C TRP A 151 -22.92 2.22 6.62
N ALA A 152 -21.74 2.23 7.27
CA ALA A 152 -20.48 1.93 6.60
C ALA A 152 -20.48 0.52 5.96
N GLU A 153 -21.03 -0.48 6.66
CA GLU A 153 -21.20 -1.82 6.09
C GLU A 153 -22.15 -1.85 4.91
N ALA A 154 -23.30 -1.17 5.00
CA ALA A 154 -24.26 -1.11 3.90
C ALA A 154 -23.64 -0.49 2.64
N VAL A 155 -22.86 0.59 2.80
CA VAL A 155 -22.12 1.24 1.71
C VAL A 155 -21.12 0.27 1.08
N VAL A 156 -20.28 -0.39 1.88
CA VAL A 156 -19.27 -1.31 1.34
C VAL A 156 -19.89 -2.56 0.71
N ASN A 157 -20.98 -3.08 1.26
CA ASN A 157 -21.72 -4.20 0.68
C ASN A 157 -22.40 -3.85 -0.65
N GLY A 158 -22.66 -2.57 -0.92
CA GLY A 158 -23.17 -2.07 -2.19
C GLY A 158 -22.11 -1.91 -3.29
N LEU A 159 -20.82 -2.04 -2.95
CA LEU A 159 -19.72 -1.97 -3.92
C LEU A 159 -19.58 -3.27 -4.69
N ASP A 160 -19.08 -3.17 -5.92
CA ASP A 160 -18.71 -4.35 -6.69
C ASP A 160 -17.53 -5.06 -6.02
N ARG A 161 -17.64 -6.38 -5.78
CA ARG A 161 -16.61 -7.15 -5.08
C ARG A 161 -15.28 -7.18 -5.81
N GLN A 162 -15.28 -6.92 -7.12
CA GLN A 162 -14.07 -6.82 -7.92
C GLN A 162 -13.58 -5.38 -8.06
N TRP A 163 -14.16 -4.42 -7.33
CA TRP A 163 -13.84 -2.99 -7.43
C TRP A 163 -13.76 -2.29 -6.09
N SER A 164 -12.53 -2.02 -5.63
CA SER A 164 -12.19 -1.29 -4.40
C SER A 164 -12.83 -1.82 -3.10
N TRP A 165 -13.57 -2.93 -3.19
CA TRP A 165 -14.28 -3.55 -2.09
C TRP A 165 -13.32 -4.12 -1.06
N THR A 166 -13.70 -4.04 0.21
CA THR A 166 -13.00 -4.74 1.29
C THR A 166 -13.98 -5.43 2.21
N GLU A 167 -13.53 -6.47 2.89
CA GLU A 167 -14.29 -7.08 3.94
C GLU A 167 -14.39 -6.14 5.16
N SER A 168 -15.62 -5.84 5.59
CA SER A 168 -15.90 -5.16 6.87
C SER A 168 -15.86 -6.20 8.00
N ALA A 169 -14.83 -6.15 8.84
CA ALA A 169 -14.70 -7.09 9.96
C ALA A 169 -15.78 -6.80 11.03
N ASN A 170 -16.89 -7.55 11.05
CA ASN A 170 -17.90 -7.51 12.11
C ASN A 170 -18.30 -6.08 12.57
N GLY A 171 -18.63 -5.18 11.64
CA GLY A 171 -19.07 -3.82 11.98
C GLY A 171 -17.99 -2.88 12.50
N THR A 172 -16.70 -3.19 12.33
CA THR A 172 -15.62 -2.33 12.84
C THR A 172 -15.08 -1.33 11.82
N LEU A 173 -15.57 -1.38 10.58
CA LEU A 173 -15.16 -0.44 9.54
C LEU A 173 -15.86 0.91 9.75
N ARG A 174 -15.05 1.96 9.72
CA ARG A 174 -15.48 3.37 9.77
C ARG A 174 -15.08 4.03 8.47
N LEU A 175 -15.96 4.85 7.90
CA LEU A 175 -15.71 5.53 6.62
C LEU A 175 -15.53 7.03 6.83
N CYS A 176 -14.46 7.56 6.24
CA CYS A 176 -14.24 8.98 6.07
C CYS A 176 -15.11 9.52 4.96
N ASP A 177 -15.45 10.80 5.05
CA ASP A 177 -15.81 11.56 3.86
C ASP A 177 -14.56 11.81 3.00
N GLY A 178 -14.59 11.26 1.79
CA GLY A 178 -13.49 11.33 0.85
C GLY A 178 -13.58 12.49 -0.14
N HIS A 179 -14.66 13.28 -0.16
CA HIS A 179 -14.93 14.20 -1.28
C HIS A 179 -13.96 15.38 -1.33
N GLY A 180 -13.43 15.79 -0.18
CA GLY A 180 -12.56 16.96 -0.06
C GLY A 180 -11.13 16.61 0.32
N GLU A 181 -10.39 17.65 0.69
CA GLU A 181 -9.08 17.55 1.33
C GLU A 181 -9.18 16.83 2.69
N TRP A 182 -8.04 16.68 3.36
CA TRP A 182 -8.03 16.14 4.71
C TRP A 182 -8.71 17.13 5.67
N GLU A 183 -9.48 16.60 6.63
CA GLU A 183 -10.23 17.45 7.55
C GLU A 183 -9.31 18.29 8.44
N HIS A 184 -9.79 19.46 8.84
CA HIS A 184 -9.07 20.29 9.79
C HIS A 184 -8.84 19.52 11.10
N GLY A 185 -7.58 19.42 11.53
CA GLY A 185 -7.19 18.69 12.73
C GLY A 185 -6.92 17.20 12.53
N TRP A 186 -6.84 16.73 11.27
CA TRP A 186 -6.43 15.36 10.94
C TRP A 186 -5.12 14.96 11.63
N GLU A 187 -4.20 15.90 11.86
CA GLU A 187 -2.93 15.67 12.53
C GLU A 187 -3.13 15.13 13.95
N THR A 188 -4.12 15.66 14.66
CA THR A 188 -4.46 15.24 16.02
C THR A 188 -5.01 13.82 16.01
N LEU A 189 -5.83 13.48 15.01
CA LEU A 189 -6.37 12.14 14.84
C LEU A 189 -5.28 11.14 14.48
N PHE A 190 -4.40 11.50 13.54
CA PHE A 190 -3.23 10.70 13.19
C PHE A 190 -2.35 10.46 14.41
N ASP A 191 -1.97 11.52 15.13
CA ASP A 191 -1.07 11.44 16.28
C ASP A 191 -1.66 10.54 17.39
N LYS A 192 -2.98 10.59 17.58
CA LYS A 192 -3.71 9.74 18.53
C LYS A 192 -3.66 8.26 18.15
N VAL A 193 -3.81 7.94 16.86
CA VAL A 193 -3.91 6.56 16.36
C VAL A 193 -2.52 5.95 16.12
N ALA A 194 -1.63 6.69 15.47
CA ALA A 194 -0.27 6.26 15.15
C ALA A 194 0.68 6.28 16.35
N GLY A 195 0.32 7.04 17.39
CA GLY A 195 1.08 7.14 18.63
C GLY A 195 2.26 8.11 18.58
N LYS A 196 2.85 8.37 19.74
CA LYS A 196 3.82 9.45 19.97
C LYS A 196 5.04 9.39 19.04
N LYS A 197 5.54 8.19 18.72
CA LYS A 197 6.74 8.01 17.89
C LYS A 197 6.49 8.49 16.45
N LEU A 198 5.42 8.03 15.82
CA LEU A 198 5.08 8.43 14.45
C LEU A 198 4.59 9.88 14.38
N ALA A 199 3.88 10.34 15.42
CA ALA A 199 3.52 11.75 15.59
C ALA A 199 4.75 12.67 15.61
N ALA A 200 5.81 12.30 16.34
CA ALA A 200 7.05 13.06 16.39
C ALA A 200 7.73 13.15 15.01
N VAL A 201 7.77 12.04 14.26
CA VAL A 201 8.31 12.03 12.90
C VAL A 201 7.52 12.95 11.98
N ARG A 202 6.18 12.87 11.99
CA ARG A 202 5.30 13.74 11.19
C ARG A 202 5.58 15.22 11.49
N LYS A 203 5.58 15.62 12.77
CA LYS A 203 5.86 17.00 13.19
C LYS A 203 7.23 17.48 12.75
N ARG A 204 8.24 16.62 12.85
CA ARG A 204 9.59 16.91 12.35
C ARG A 204 9.58 17.15 10.85
N VAL A 205 8.98 16.25 10.06
CA VAL A 205 8.91 16.35 8.59
C VAL A 205 8.17 17.60 8.14
N SER A 206 7.04 17.94 8.77
CA SER A 206 6.28 19.16 8.45
C SER A 206 7.05 20.46 8.74
N GLY A 207 8.09 20.42 9.57
CA GLY A 207 8.91 21.56 9.93
C GLY A 207 10.35 21.50 9.40
N LEU A 208 10.66 20.60 8.45
CA LEU A 208 12.00 20.47 7.90
C LEU A 208 12.39 21.73 7.11
N SER A 209 13.56 22.28 7.40
CA SER A 209 14.21 23.23 6.50
C SER A 209 14.76 22.53 5.27
N PHE A 210 15.08 23.30 4.22
CA PHE A 210 15.74 22.77 3.03
C PHE A 210 17.05 22.06 3.38
N GLU A 211 17.88 22.68 4.24
CA GLU A 211 19.16 22.13 4.68
C GLU A 211 18.98 20.82 5.44
N GLN A 212 17.99 20.76 6.34
CA GLN A 212 17.67 19.55 7.09
C GLN A 212 17.16 18.44 6.16
N CYS A 213 16.36 18.77 5.15
CA CYS A 213 15.94 17.81 4.13
C CYS A 213 17.15 17.22 3.38
N VAL A 214 18.07 18.08 2.93
CA VAL A 214 19.27 17.65 2.20
C VAL A 214 20.15 16.77 3.08
N GLU A 215 20.35 17.15 4.34
CA GLU A 215 21.13 16.37 5.31
C GLU A 215 20.51 14.98 5.56
N ASP A 216 19.20 14.90 5.80
CA ASP A 216 18.46 13.66 5.98
C ASP A 216 18.61 12.72 4.77
N PHE A 217 18.46 13.26 3.55
CA PHE A 217 18.61 12.47 2.32
C PHE A 217 20.07 12.06 2.07
N GLU A 218 21.06 12.88 2.44
CA GLU A 218 22.47 12.49 2.36
C GLU A 218 22.81 11.37 3.35
N GLU A 219 22.25 11.39 4.56
CA GLU A 219 22.37 10.27 5.49
C GLU A 219 21.77 8.99 4.89
N MET A 220 20.57 9.08 4.32
CA MET A 220 19.92 7.96 3.63
C MET A 220 20.77 7.44 2.47
N ARG A 221 21.36 8.34 1.67
CA ARG A 221 22.23 8.01 0.54
C ARG A 221 23.46 7.23 0.99
N ARG A 222 24.16 7.69 2.04
CA ARG A 222 25.35 6.99 2.59
C ARG A 222 25.03 5.59 3.11
N ARG A 223 23.80 5.36 3.56
CA ARG A 223 23.33 4.05 4.06
C ARG A 223 22.77 3.15 2.97
N SER A 224 22.54 3.69 1.77
CA SER A 224 21.96 2.95 0.65
C SER A 224 23.05 2.19 -0.10
N SER A 225 22.80 0.93 -0.44
CA SER A 225 23.74 0.13 -1.24
C SER A 225 23.92 0.64 -2.66
N VAL A 226 22.88 1.27 -3.22
CA VAL A 226 22.86 1.92 -4.52
C VAL A 226 22.01 3.18 -4.39
N TRP A 227 22.48 4.29 -4.97
CA TRP A 227 21.72 5.52 -5.10
C TRP A 227 21.49 5.82 -6.58
N ASP A 228 20.32 5.46 -7.06
CA ASP A 228 19.85 5.74 -8.43
C ASP A 228 18.67 6.71 -8.35
N ALA A 229 18.99 7.94 -7.99
CA ALA A 229 18.03 9.03 -7.80
C ALA A 229 18.75 10.37 -8.05
N PRO A 230 17.99 11.47 -8.28
CA PRO A 230 18.55 12.81 -8.38
C PRO A 230 19.42 13.21 -7.19
N HIS A 231 20.15 14.32 -7.34
CA HIS A 231 20.89 14.91 -6.23
C HIS A 231 19.93 15.28 -5.10
N THR A 232 20.39 15.13 -3.85
CA THR A 232 19.59 15.37 -2.64
C THR A 232 19.02 16.79 -2.58
N ALA A 233 19.78 17.78 -3.03
CA ALA A 233 19.33 19.16 -3.18
C ALA A 233 18.14 19.30 -4.15
N GLU A 234 18.09 18.52 -5.23
CA GLU A 234 17.01 18.51 -6.20
C GLU A 234 15.74 17.87 -5.61
N LEU A 235 15.90 16.78 -4.87
CA LEU A 235 14.79 16.11 -4.17
C LEU A 235 14.11 17.02 -3.12
N CYS A 236 14.87 17.93 -2.52
CA CYS A 236 14.40 18.85 -1.49
C CYS A 236 13.87 20.18 -2.05
N GLN A 237 13.90 20.39 -3.36
CA GLN A 237 13.32 21.60 -3.93
C GLN A 237 11.81 21.64 -3.65
N PRO A 238 11.28 22.78 -3.19
CA PRO A 238 9.84 22.94 -3.08
C PRO A 238 9.19 22.70 -4.44
N VAL A 239 8.15 21.87 -4.47
CA VAL A 239 7.33 21.69 -5.66
C VAL A 239 6.65 23.03 -5.93
N ARG A 240 6.93 23.62 -7.10
CA ARG A 240 6.33 24.89 -7.55
C ARG A 240 4.85 24.72 -7.85
#